data_AF-A0A9D7FNN5-F1
#
_entry.id   AF-A0A9D7FNN5-F1
#
_cell.length_a   1.000
_cell.length_b   1.000
_cell.length_c   1.000
_cell.angle_alpha   90.00
_cell.angle_beta   90.00
_cell.angle_gamma   90.00
#
_symmetry.space_group_name_H-M   'P 1'
#
loop_
_entity.id
_entity.type
_entity.pdbx_description
1 polymer ?
#
loop_
_entity_poly.entity_id
_entity_poly.type
_entity_poly.pdbx_seq_one_letter_code
_entity_poly.pdbx_strand_id
1 'polypeptide(L)'
;MDSKRRVEQIKVTQVEEETRQEREVKERIRNMKIEAARREAEEAVSPIKEGLSQLTAKIFEAASEMSEKLKGANFVSGSLAKRARQMCQWYQLMNFTGDTSPKTLDKLQNAAGREVKQRTTQEMQSALSDLIRLTSVQSKKLLDEDRLSALEL
;
A
#
# COMPACT_ATOMS: atom_id res chain seq x y z
N MET A 1 36.68 38.47 51.55
CA MET A 1 35.95 38.84 50.32
C MET A 1 35.79 37.66 49.35
N ASP A 2 36.62 36.61 49.41
CA ASP A 2 36.58 35.49 48.44
C ASP A 2 35.43 34.49 48.60
N SER A 3 34.95 34.23 49.82
CA SER A 3 33.90 33.22 50.02
C SER A 3 32.55 33.59 49.40
N LYS A 4 32.22 34.90 49.35
CA LYS A 4 30.98 35.39 48.71
C LYS A 4 31.03 35.22 47.18
N ARG A 5 32.16 35.54 46.55
CA ARG A 5 32.38 35.38 45.10
C ARG A 5 32.36 33.91 44.66
N ARG A 6 32.92 33.00 45.48
CA ARG A 6 32.83 31.54 45.23
C ARG A 6 31.40 31.02 45.29
N VAL A 7 30.60 31.47 46.27
CA VAL A 7 29.18 31.07 46.38
C VAL A 7 28.37 31.62 45.21
N GLU A 8 28.64 32.84 44.76
CA GLU A 8 28.00 33.42 43.56
C GLU A 8 28.36 32.66 42.29
N GLN A 9 29.64 32.30 42.09
CA GLN A 9 30.06 31.49 40.95
C GLN A 9 29.39 30.11 40.93
N ILE A 10 29.33 29.42 42.08
CA ILE A 10 28.67 28.12 42.20
C ILE A 10 27.18 28.22 41.83
N LYS A 11 26.49 29.26 42.31
CA LYS A 11 25.07 29.51 41.97
C LYS A 11 24.85 29.76 40.49
N VAL A 12 25.72 30.55 39.85
CA VAL A 12 25.62 30.82 38.41
C VAL A 12 25.83 29.53 37.61
N THR A 13 26.86 28.74 37.94
CA THR A 13 27.09 27.45 37.28
C THR A 13 25.95 26.46 37.48
N GLN A 14 25.31 26.42 38.67
CA GLN A 14 24.15 25.56 38.92
C GLN A 14 22.95 25.96 38.06
N VAL A 15 22.67 27.25 37.94
CA VAL A 15 21.58 27.74 37.07
C VAL A 15 21.86 27.47 35.59
N GLU A 16 23.12 27.57 35.14
CA GLU A 16 23.50 27.22 33.77
C GLU A 16 23.36 25.71 33.49
N GLU A 17 23.73 24.85 34.44
CA GLU A 17 23.53 23.40 34.33
C GLU A 17 22.05 23.02 34.36
N GLU A 18 21.25 23.61 35.25
CA GLU A 18 19.81 23.39 35.33
C GLU A 18 19.09 23.82 34.04
N THR A 19 19.44 25.00 33.49
CA THR A 19 18.85 25.48 32.24
C THR A 19 19.26 24.62 31.04
N ARG A 20 20.49 24.07 31.03
CA ARG A 20 20.92 23.10 30.01
C ARG A 20 20.14 21.78 30.12
N GLN A 21 20.03 21.22 31.32
CA GLN A 21 19.26 20.00 31.56
C GLN A 21 17.78 20.20 31.19
N GLU A 22 17.19 21.35 31.52
CA GLU A 22 15.81 21.67 31.16
C GLU A 22 15.62 21.74 29.63
N ARG A 23 16.58 22.30 28.90
CA ARG A 23 16.58 22.32 27.42
C ARG A 23 16.68 20.91 26.84
N GLU A 24 17.61 20.10 27.35
CA GLU A 24 17.78 18.70 26.91
C GLU A 24 16.51 17.88 27.19
N VAL A 25 15.87 18.06 28.34
CA VAL A 25 14.59 17.42 28.67
C VAL A 25 13.48 17.89 27.73
N LYS A 26 13.38 19.19 27.44
CA LYS A 26 12.40 19.74 26.50
C LYS A 26 12.59 19.18 25.09
N GLU A 27 13.82 19.06 24.61
CA GLU A 27 14.11 18.47 23.30
C GLU A 27 13.75 16.97 23.26
N ARG A 28 14.06 16.21 24.31
CA ARG A 28 13.65 14.81 24.42
C ARG A 28 12.13 14.66 24.40
N ILE A 29 11.41 15.51 25.15
CA ILE A 29 9.94 15.53 25.15
C ILE A 29 9.41 15.87 23.75
N ARG A 30 10.01 16.85 23.07
CA ARG A 30 9.63 17.20 21.70
C ARG A 30 9.81 16.02 20.75
N ASN A 31 10.94 15.32 20.81
CA ASN A 31 11.20 14.15 19.97
C ASN A 31 10.22 13.01 20.26
N MET A 32 9.96 12.73 21.55
CA MET A 32 8.96 11.74 21.96
C MET A 32 7.56 12.08 21.42
N LYS A 33 7.16 13.36 21.44
CA LYS A 33 5.88 13.81 20.86
C LYS A 33 5.82 13.62 19.35
N ILE A 34 6.91 13.93 18.63
CA ILE A 34 6.99 13.73 17.17
C ILE A 34 6.90 12.23 16.84
N GLU A 35 7.60 11.37 17.57
CA GLU A 35 7.53 9.92 17.38
C GLU A 35 6.15 9.35 17.70
N ALA A 36 5.48 9.84 18.75
CA ALA A 36 4.13 9.43 19.09
C ALA A 36 3.15 9.79 17.97
N ALA A 37 3.20 11.03 17.46
CA ALA A 37 2.38 11.46 16.34
C ALA A 37 2.66 10.66 15.06
N ARG A 38 3.92 10.28 14.80
CA ARG A 38 4.28 9.40 13.67
C ARG A 38 3.71 7.99 13.83
N ARG A 39 3.78 7.42 15.03
CA ARG A 39 3.22 6.09 15.32
C ARG A 39 1.71 6.08 15.17
N GLU A 40 1.03 7.07 15.74
CA GLU A 40 -0.42 7.22 15.62
C GLU A 40 -0.87 7.37 14.15
N ALA A 41 -0.13 8.15 13.35
CA ALA A 41 -0.39 8.26 11.92
C ALA A 41 -0.15 6.94 11.17
N GLU A 42 0.91 6.19 11.51
CA GLU A 42 1.20 4.90 10.89
C GLU A 42 0.15 3.83 11.24
N GLU A 43 -0.28 3.79 12.50
CA GLU A 43 -1.35 2.90 12.98
C GLU A 43 -2.69 3.23 12.32
N ALA A 44 -3.03 4.51 12.16
CA ALA A 44 -4.25 4.92 11.47
C ALA A 44 -4.28 4.53 9.99
N VAL A 45 -3.12 4.52 9.32
CA VAL A 45 -3.00 4.18 7.89
C VAL A 45 -2.81 2.67 7.67
N SER A 46 -2.41 1.91 8.69
CA SER A 46 -2.14 0.47 8.61
C SER A 46 -3.30 -0.36 8.03
N PRO A 47 -4.57 -0.22 8.48
CA PRO A 47 -5.69 -0.97 7.90
C PRO A 47 -5.93 -0.67 6.42
N ILE A 48 -5.67 0.57 5.98
CA ILE A 48 -5.83 0.98 4.59
C ILE A 48 -4.74 0.33 3.72
N LYS A 49 -3.49 0.31 4.21
CA LYS A 49 -2.37 -0.37 3.53
C LYS A 49 -2.65 -1.87 3.38
N GLU A 50 -3.20 -2.50 4.41
CA GLU A 50 -3.57 -3.91 4.39
C GLU A 50 -4.72 -4.18 3.41
N GLY A 51 -5.79 -3.38 3.44
CA GLY A 51 -6.91 -3.51 2.50
C GLY A 51 -6.48 -3.35 1.04
N LEU A 52 -5.61 -2.38 0.74
CA LEU A 52 -5.04 -2.18 -0.59
C LEU A 52 -4.18 -3.37 -1.03
N SER A 53 -3.42 -3.92 -0.09
CA SER A 53 -2.56 -5.08 -0.29
C SER A 53 -3.38 -6.32 -0.66
N GLN A 54 -4.43 -6.61 0.10
CA GLN A 54 -5.37 -7.71 -0.19
C GLN A 54 -6.11 -7.52 -1.52
N LEU A 55 -6.57 -6.30 -1.80
CA LEU A 55 -7.20 -5.95 -3.08
C LEU A 55 -6.25 -6.24 -4.25
N THR A 56 -5.00 -5.79 -4.14
CA THR A 56 -3.97 -5.97 -5.16
C THR A 56 -3.66 -7.45 -5.41
N ALA A 57 -3.56 -8.25 -4.34
CA ALA A 57 -3.35 -9.68 -4.43
C ALA A 57 -4.51 -10.41 -5.16
N LYS A 58 -5.76 -10.05 -4.85
CA LYS A 58 -6.94 -10.62 -5.51
C LYS A 58 -7.02 -10.26 -7.00
N ILE A 59 -6.64 -9.04 -7.36
CA ILE A 59 -6.54 -8.63 -8.77
C ILE A 59 -5.44 -9.41 -9.49
N PHE A 60 -4.26 -9.58 -8.86
CA PHE A 60 -3.18 -10.39 -9.41
C PHE A 60 -3.65 -11.83 -9.68
N GLU A 61 -4.22 -12.49 -8.68
CA GLU A 61 -4.72 -13.87 -8.77
C GLU A 61 -5.74 -14.02 -9.91
N ALA A 62 -6.75 -13.14 -9.97
CA ALA A 62 -7.77 -13.16 -11.01
C ALA A 62 -7.19 -12.88 -12.40
N ALA A 63 -6.28 -11.91 -12.52
CA ALA A 63 -5.63 -11.59 -13.80
C ALA A 63 -4.75 -12.74 -14.30
N SER A 64 -3.99 -13.39 -13.42
CA SER A 64 -3.18 -14.57 -13.74
C SER A 64 -4.04 -15.74 -14.20
N GLU A 65 -5.14 -16.04 -13.51
CA GLU A 65 -6.04 -17.13 -13.92
C GLU A 65 -6.68 -16.85 -15.29
N MET A 66 -7.11 -15.61 -15.51
CA MET A 66 -7.67 -15.20 -16.81
C MET A 66 -6.62 -15.26 -17.93
N SER A 67 -5.38 -14.87 -17.63
CA SER A 67 -4.28 -14.91 -18.59
C SER A 67 -3.96 -16.35 -19.01
N GLU A 68 -3.90 -17.28 -18.06
CA GLU A 68 -3.69 -18.71 -18.38
C GLU A 68 -4.86 -19.29 -19.19
N LYS A 69 -6.11 -18.92 -18.88
CA LYS A 69 -7.28 -19.33 -19.68
C LYS A 69 -7.29 -18.77 -21.10
N LEU A 70 -6.62 -17.64 -21.32
CA LEU A 70 -6.51 -16.99 -22.62
C LEU A 70 -5.28 -17.48 -23.42
N LYS A 71 -4.39 -18.25 -22.79
CA LYS A 71 -3.18 -18.79 -23.41
C LYS A 71 -3.56 -19.87 -24.42
N GLY A 72 -3.21 -19.63 -25.70
CA GLY A 72 -3.58 -20.52 -26.80
C GLY A 72 -5.04 -20.45 -27.23
N ALA A 73 -5.85 -19.57 -26.63
CA ALA A 73 -7.21 -19.31 -27.09
C ALA A 73 -7.21 -18.34 -28.28
N ASN A 74 -7.92 -18.68 -29.36
CA ASN A 74 -8.05 -17.79 -30.53
C ASN A 74 -9.12 -16.70 -30.33
N PHE A 75 -10.00 -16.85 -29.34
CA PHE A 75 -11.09 -15.92 -29.07
C PHE A 75 -11.34 -15.76 -27.56
N VAL A 76 -11.96 -14.64 -27.19
CA VAL A 76 -12.38 -14.37 -25.82
C VAL A 76 -13.80 -14.92 -25.59
N SER A 77 -13.93 -15.91 -24.72
CA SER A 77 -15.24 -16.46 -24.35
C SER A 77 -16.09 -15.45 -23.57
N GLY A 78 -17.42 -15.57 -23.69
CA GLY A 78 -18.34 -14.66 -22.98
C GLY A 78 -18.22 -14.75 -21.46
N SER A 79 -17.91 -15.93 -20.92
CA SER A 79 -17.66 -16.13 -19.49
C SER A 79 -16.38 -15.44 -19.03
N LEU A 80 -15.30 -15.50 -19.81
CA LEU A 80 -14.05 -14.81 -19.50
C LEU A 80 -14.22 -13.28 -19.56
N ALA A 81 -14.88 -12.77 -20.61
CA ALA A 81 -15.22 -11.35 -20.72
C ALA A 81 -16.15 -10.87 -19.58
N LYS A 82 -17.11 -11.69 -19.14
CA LYS A 82 -17.93 -11.38 -17.96
C LYS A 82 -17.07 -11.29 -16.70
N ARG A 83 -16.18 -12.26 -16.49
CA ARG A 83 -15.29 -12.27 -15.32
C ARG A 83 -14.36 -11.06 -15.28
N ALA A 84 -13.77 -10.68 -16.40
CA ALA A 84 -12.91 -9.50 -16.49
C ALA A 84 -13.67 -8.21 -16.12
N ARG A 85 -14.92 -8.04 -16.60
CA ARG A 85 -15.77 -6.91 -16.23
C ARG A 85 -16.15 -6.92 -14.76
N GLN A 86 -16.49 -8.08 -14.21
CA GLN A 86 -16.78 -8.24 -12.78
C GLN A 86 -15.57 -7.87 -11.92
N MET A 87 -14.36 -8.26 -12.33
CA MET A 87 -13.12 -7.85 -11.65
C MET A 87 -12.92 -6.33 -11.69
N CYS A 88 -13.14 -5.68 -12.85
CA CYS A 88 -13.05 -4.22 -12.97
C CYS A 88 -14.08 -3.51 -12.08
N GLN A 89 -15.32 -3.99 -12.07
CA GLN A 89 -16.38 -3.45 -11.23
C GLN A 89 -16.08 -3.65 -9.74
N TRP A 90 -15.60 -4.82 -9.35
CA TRP A 90 -15.22 -5.11 -7.98
C TRP A 90 -14.08 -4.20 -7.51
N TYR A 91 -13.06 -3.99 -8.35
CA TYR A 91 -11.99 -3.03 -8.04
C TYR A 91 -12.53 -1.62 -7.80
N GLN A 92 -13.42 -1.13 -8.67
CA GLN A 92 -14.02 0.21 -8.52
C GLN A 92 -14.80 0.35 -7.20
N LEU A 93 -15.51 -0.70 -6.78
CA LEU A 93 -16.25 -0.69 -5.51
C LEU A 93 -15.34 -0.73 -4.29
N MET A 94 -14.22 -1.46 -4.39
CA MET A 94 -13.27 -1.64 -3.29
C MET A 94 -12.15 -0.59 -3.30
N ASN A 95 -12.15 0.36 -4.24
CA ASN A 95 -11.09 1.35 -4.30
C ASN A 95 -11.30 2.43 -3.23
N PHE A 96 -10.70 2.21 -2.06
CA PHE A 96 -10.81 3.09 -0.89
C PHE A 96 -10.04 4.41 -1.03
N THR A 97 -9.12 4.54 -2.00
CA THR A 97 -8.32 5.78 -2.17
C THR A 97 -9.05 6.85 -2.97
N GLY A 98 -10.13 6.50 -3.66
CA GLY A 98 -10.84 7.42 -4.56
C GLY A 98 -10.06 7.80 -5.82
N ASP A 99 -8.86 7.24 -6.02
CA ASP A 99 -8.09 7.47 -7.24
C ASP A 99 -8.78 6.87 -8.46
N THR A 100 -8.55 7.44 -9.64
CA THR A 100 -9.01 6.82 -10.89
C THR A 100 -8.43 5.43 -11.03
N SER A 101 -9.25 4.47 -11.49
CA SER A 101 -8.78 3.12 -11.82
C SER A 101 -7.51 3.18 -12.65
N PRO A 102 -6.52 2.32 -12.39
CA PRO A 102 -5.36 2.25 -13.26
C PRO A 102 -5.82 2.03 -14.70
N LYS A 103 -5.26 2.78 -15.64
CA LYS A 103 -5.63 2.74 -17.07
C LYS A 103 -5.68 1.33 -17.66
N THR A 104 -4.98 0.38 -17.04
CA THR A 104 -4.95 -1.03 -17.38
C THR A 104 -6.28 -1.75 -17.11
N LEU A 105 -7.03 -1.38 -16.06
CA LEU A 105 -8.39 -1.88 -15.83
C LEU A 105 -9.37 -1.35 -16.86
N ASP A 106 -9.26 -0.07 -17.26
CA ASP A 106 -10.11 0.49 -18.30
C ASP A 106 -9.87 -0.20 -19.65
N LYS A 107 -8.58 -0.44 -19.99
CA LYS A 107 -8.20 -1.24 -21.16
C LYS A 107 -8.78 -2.64 -21.10
N LEU A 108 -8.70 -3.31 -19.94
CA LEU A 108 -9.26 -4.65 -19.77
C LEU A 108 -10.79 -4.64 -19.94
N GLN A 109 -11.48 -3.65 -19.38
CA GLN A 109 -12.93 -3.53 -19.47
C GLN A 109 -13.39 -3.31 -20.91
N ASN A 110 -12.65 -2.50 -21.68
CA ASN A 110 -12.91 -2.28 -23.10
C ASN A 110 -12.65 -3.55 -23.92
N ALA A 111 -11.52 -4.24 -23.70
CA ALA A 111 -11.18 -5.49 -24.37
C ALA A 111 -12.16 -6.64 -24.02
N ALA A 112 -12.80 -6.57 -22.85
CA ALA A 112 -13.84 -7.51 -22.39
C ALA A 112 -15.26 -7.10 -22.82
N GLY A 113 -15.39 -6.34 -23.92
CA GLY A 113 -16.63 -5.74 -24.42
C GLY A 113 -17.88 -6.61 -24.37
N ARG A 114 -19.05 -5.96 -24.32
CA ARG A 114 -20.35 -6.64 -24.21
C ARG A 114 -20.61 -7.55 -25.40
N GLU A 115 -20.26 -7.09 -26.60
CA GLU A 115 -20.46 -7.82 -27.84
C GLU A 115 -19.22 -8.61 -28.24
N VAL A 116 -19.40 -9.72 -28.96
CA VAL A 116 -18.27 -10.54 -29.45
C VAL A 116 -17.33 -9.72 -30.35
N LYS A 117 -17.88 -8.81 -31.16
CA LYS A 117 -17.12 -7.95 -32.09
C LYS A 117 -16.18 -6.96 -31.39
N GLN A 118 -16.49 -6.63 -30.13
CA GLN A 118 -15.70 -5.72 -29.30
C GLN A 118 -14.59 -6.44 -28.54
N ARG A 119 -14.55 -7.78 -28.60
CA ARG A 119 -13.59 -8.58 -27.82
C ARG A 119 -12.42 -8.96 -28.70
N THR A 120 -11.23 -8.56 -28.27
CA THR A 120 -9.98 -8.87 -28.95
C THR A 120 -9.06 -9.63 -28.01
N THR A 121 -8.67 -10.84 -28.41
CA THR A 121 -7.74 -11.69 -27.65
C THR A 121 -6.43 -10.94 -27.36
N GLN A 122 -5.90 -10.22 -28.35
CA GLN A 122 -4.64 -9.48 -28.22
C GLN A 122 -4.72 -8.36 -27.18
N GLU A 123 -5.74 -7.49 -27.25
CA GLU A 123 -5.89 -6.42 -26.26
C GLU A 123 -6.17 -6.97 -24.86
N MET A 124 -6.93 -8.08 -24.77
CA MET A 124 -7.21 -8.71 -23.49
C MET A 124 -5.94 -9.33 -22.87
N GLN A 125 -5.12 -10.02 -23.68
CA GLN A 125 -3.82 -10.53 -23.22
C GLN A 125 -2.88 -9.39 -22.80
N SER A 126 -2.83 -8.30 -23.57
CA SER A 126 -2.01 -7.13 -23.24
C SER A 126 -2.46 -6.50 -21.93
N ALA A 127 -3.76 -6.28 -21.74
CA ALA A 127 -4.30 -5.67 -20.54
C ALA A 127 -4.09 -6.55 -19.29
N LEU A 128 -4.29 -7.86 -19.43
CA LEU A 128 -4.02 -8.83 -18.36
C LEU A 128 -2.53 -8.87 -17.99
N SER A 129 -1.63 -8.86 -18.98
CA SER A 129 -0.18 -8.85 -18.77
C SER A 129 0.28 -7.58 -18.05
N ASP A 130 -0.26 -6.43 -18.46
CA ASP A 130 0.02 -5.15 -17.80
C ASP A 130 -0.49 -5.13 -16.36
N LEU A 131 -1.68 -5.67 -16.10
CA LEU A 131 -2.23 -5.80 -14.74
C LEU A 131 -1.37 -6.70 -13.87
N ILE A 132 -1.01 -7.89 -14.36
CA ILE A 132 -0.12 -8.83 -13.65
C ILE A 132 1.19 -8.14 -13.30
N ARG A 133 1.81 -7.41 -14.25
CA ARG A 133 3.05 -6.67 -13.99
C ARG A 133 2.86 -5.62 -12.89
N LEU A 134 1.79 -4.81 -12.99
CA LEU A 134 1.48 -3.75 -12.03
C LEU A 134 1.29 -4.30 -10.62
N THR A 135 0.61 -5.44 -10.48
CA THR A 135 0.27 -6.01 -9.18
C THR A 135 1.32 -7.00 -8.66
N SER A 136 2.24 -7.49 -9.50
CA SER A 136 3.22 -8.54 -9.15
C SER A 136 4.17 -8.16 -8.01
N VAL A 137 4.63 -6.90 -7.95
CA VAL A 137 5.63 -6.45 -6.98
C VAL A 137 5.05 -6.44 -5.56
N GLN A 138 3.82 -5.94 -5.40
CA GLN A 138 3.13 -5.93 -4.11
C GLN A 138 2.60 -7.32 -3.77
N SER A 139 2.01 -8.04 -4.74
CA SER A 139 1.31 -9.30 -4.47
C SER A 139 2.24 -10.46 -4.10
N LYS A 140 3.45 -10.54 -4.67
CA LYS A 140 4.41 -11.60 -4.29
C LYS A 140 4.75 -11.57 -2.81
N LYS A 141 4.96 -10.37 -2.25
CA LYS A 141 5.31 -10.21 -0.85
C LYS A 141 4.21 -10.73 0.09
N LEU A 142 2.95 -10.40 -0.20
CA LEU A 142 1.81 -10.85 0.61
C LEU A 142 1.46 -12.33 0.40
N LEU A 143 1.55 -12.84 -0.82
CA LEU A 143 1.29 -14.26 -1.10
C LEU A 143 2.32 -15.17 -0.42
N ASP A 144 3.57 -14.71 -0.30
CA ASP A 144 4.62 -15.44 0.41
C ASP A 144 4.42 -15.36 1.94
N GLU A 145 3.97 -14.22 2.47
CA GLU A 145 3.60 -14.04 3.89
C GLU A 145 2.38 -14.92 4.28
N ASP A 146 1.33 -14.98 3.47
CA ASP A 146 0.15 -15.84 3.69
C ASP A 146 0.52 -17.33 3.63
N ARG A 147 1.41 -17.72 2.71
CA ARG A 147 1.89 -19.10 2.58
C ARG A 147 2.71 -19.55 3.79
N LEU A 148 3.57 -18.68 4.31
CA LEU A 148 4.34 -18.95 5.52
C LEU A 148 3.40 -19.06 6.74
N SER A 149 2.44 -18.13 6.86
CA SER A 149 1.44 -18.15 7.94
C SER A 149 0.56 -19.41 7.92
N ALA A 150 0.23 -19.92 6.73
CA ALA A 150 -0.56 -21.15 6.58
C ALA A 150 0.20 -22.45 6.90
N LEU A 151 1.53 -22.41 7.00
CA LEU A 151 2.39 -23.55 7.36
C LEU A 151 2.74 -23.58 8.86
N GLU A 152 2.39 -22.54 9.62
CA GLU A 152 2.61 -22.44 11.08
C GLU A 152 1.41 -22.94 11.92
N LEU A 153 0.37 -23.51 11.28
CA LEU A 153 -0.78 -24.17 11.90
C LEU A 153 -0.66 -25.70 11.83
#